data_AF-A0A7X9AMZ3-F1
#
_entry.id   AF-A0A7X9AMZ3-F1
#
_cell.length_a   1.000
_cell.length_b   1.000
_cell.length_c   1.000
_cell.angle_alpha   90.00
_cell.angle_beta   90.00
_cell.angle_gamma   90.00
#
_symmetry.space_group_name_H-M   'P 1'
#
loop_
_entity.id
_entity.type
_entity.pdbx_description
1 polymer ?
#
loop_
_entity_poly.entity_id
_entity_poly.type
_entity_poly.pdbx_seq_one_letter_code
_entity_poly.pdbx_strand_id
1 'polypeptide(L)'
;ALDILESLPDAVNSNVSESCRKKARDKVHMAASLAGVAITNSFTGIVHSYDHPGPEFDLPHGIVCGIMLPYSMKFVGPNENYSCIARRLGYSGTDDELLEQLVHHIQEFNSQLGLYNTFKEAGIDEVAYLANIPRWSEISLQGMATKLSPANMDLAKSKQFFELCYYGWDGK
;
A
#
# COMPACT_ATOMS: atom_id res chain seq x y z
N ALA A 1 -4.20 -8.54 -9.35
CA ALA A 1 -4.70 -8.17 -8.00
C ALA A 1 -5.06 -9.42 -7.20
N LEU A 2 -6.17 -10.10 -7.52
CA LEU A 2 -6.64 -11.27 -6.75
C LEU A 2 -5.60 -12.38 -6.57
N ASP A 3 -4.88 -12.78 -7.63
CA ASP A 3 -3.88 -13.85 -7.52
C ASP A 3 -2.81 -13.56 -6.45
N ILE A 4 -2.42 -12.28 -6.28
CA ILE A 4 -1.50 -11.87 -5.21
C ILE A 4 -2.20 -11.94 -3.86
N LEU A 5 -3.38 -11.34 -3.72
CA LEU A 5 -4.12 -11.30 -2.45
C LEU A 5 -4.50 -12.69 -1.93
N GLU A 6 -4.78 -13.64 -2.83
CA GLU A 6 -5.15 -15.00 -2.47
C GLU A 6 -3.93 -15.92 -2.29
N SER A 7 -2.90 -15.79 -3.13
CA SER A 7 -1.81 -16.78 -3.16
C SER A 7 -0.56 -16.35 -2.38
N LEU A 8 -0.36 -15.06 -2.12
CA LEU A 8 0.84 -14.61 -1.41
C LEU A 8 0.97 -15.16 0.01
N PRO A 9 -0.09 -15.26 0.83
CA PRO A 9 0.01 -15.82 2.17
C PRO A 9 0.56 -17.25 2.15
N ASP A 10 0.04 -18.10 1.26
CA ASP A 10 0.53 -19.47 1.07
C ASP A 10 1.93 -19.54 0.46
N ALA A 11 2.29 -18.58 -0.40
CA ALA A 11 3.60 -18.55 -1.06
C ALA A 11 4.76 -18.29 -0.06
N VAL A 12 4.48 -17.55 1.03
CA VAL A 12 5.47 -17.20 2.07
C VAL A 12 5.33 -18.03 3.34
N ASN A 13 4.20 -18.72 3.54
CA ASN A 13 3.95 -19.52 4.73
C ASN A 13 4.76 -20.84 4.72
N SER A 14 5.59 -21.04 5.74
CA SER A 14 6.38 -22.26 5.89
C SER A 14 5.54 -23.47 6.31
N ASN A 15 4.37 -23.25 6.91
CA ASN A 15 3.50 -24.29 7.47
C ASN A 15 2.60 -25.00 6.43
N VAL A 16 2.45 -24.45 5.22
CA VAL A 16 1.73 -25.14 4.14
C VAL A 16 2.64 -26.16 3.45
N SER A 17 2.03 -27.18 2.83
CA SER A 17 2.78 -28.21 2.13
C SER A 17 3.62 -27.62 1.00
N GLU A 18 4.78 -28.22 0.72
CA GLU A 18 5.70 -27.73 -0.31
C GLU A 18 5.04 -27.67 -1.69
N SER A 19 4.19 -28.65 -2.01
CA SER A 19 3.45 -28.67 -3.28
C SER A 19 2.43 -27.54 -3.38
N CYS A 20 1.77 -27.16 -2.28
CA CYS A 20 0.86 -26.01 -2.23
C CYS A 20 1.65 -24.71 -2.39
N ARG A 21 2.72 -24.53 -1.59
CA ARG A 21 3.58 -23.36 -1.63
C ARG A 21 4.20 -23.11 -3.00
N LYS A 22 4.63 -24.17 -3.71
CA LYS A 22 5.16 -24.05 -5.07
C LYS A 22 4.12 -23.50 -6.04
N LYS A 23 2.89 -24.06 -6.03
CA LYS A 23 1.79 -23.55 -6.87
C LYS A 23 1.44 -22.11 -6.54
N ALA A 24 1.43 -21.74 -5.27
CA ALA A 24 1.17 -20.38 -4.82
C ALA A 24 2.27 -19.40 -5.31
N ARG A 25 3.55 -19.80 -5.20
CA ARG A 25 4.68 -19.02 -5.72
C ARG A 25 4.63 -18.84 -7.23
N ASP A 26 4.26 -19.88 -7.97
CA ASP A 26 4.11 -19.79 -9.43
C ASP A 26 3.04 -18.76 -9.81
N LYS A 27 1.89 -18.77 -9.12
CA LYS A 27 0.83 -17.76 -9.31
C LYS A 27 1.30 -16.35 -8.97
N VAL A 28 1.94 -16.16 -7.82
CA VAL A 28 2.46 -14.85 -7.40
C VAL A 28 3.50 -14.32 -8.39
N HIS A 29 4.39 -15.18 -8.89
CA HIS A 29 5.41 -14.79 -9.86
C HIS A 29 4.81 -14.30 -11.18
N MET A 30 3.78 -15.02 -11.69
CA MET A 30 3.05 -14.60 -12.88
C MET A 30 2.28 -13.30 -12.64
N ALA A 31 1.60 -13.17 -11.50
CA ALA A 31 0.83 -11.98 -11.17
C ALA A 31 1.72 -10.74 -10.99
N ALA A 32 2.90 -10.88 -10.38
CA ALA A 32 3.90 -9.82 -10.26
C ALA A 32 4.43 -9.39 -11.64
N SER A 33 4.67 -10.35 -12.54
CA SER A 33 5.08 -10.05 -13.92
C SER A 33 4.01 -9.26 -14.68
N LEU A 34 2.74 -9.66 -14.56
CA LEU A 34 1.62 -8.93 -15.16
C LEU A 34 1.44 -7.53 -14.55
N ALA A 35 1.67 -7.38 -13.24
CA ALA A 35 1.66 -6.07 -12.60
C ALA A 35 2.77 -5.16 -13.17
N GLY A 36 3.96 -5.70 -13.45
CA GLY A 36 5.04 -4.97 -14.11
C GLY A 36 4.66 -4.49 -15.52
N VAL A 37 3.98 -5.34 -16.31
CA VAL A 37 3.46 -4.96 -17.64
C VAL A 37 2.44 -3.82 -17.51
N ALA A 38 1.54 -3.88 -16.53
CA ALA A 38 0.57 -2.82 -16.28
C ALA A 38 1.27 -1.50 -15.91
N ILE A 39 2.15 -1.52 -14.91
CA ILE A 39 2.89 -0.33 -14.43
C ILE A 39 3.70 0.32 -15.55
N THR A 40 4.31 -0.47 -16.42
CA THR A 40 5.10 0.04 -17.57
C THR A 40 4.25 0.94 -18.50
N ASN A 41 2.94 0.73 -18.55
CA ASN A 41 2.03 1.46 -19.42
C ASN A 41 1.14 2.48 -18.69
N SER A 42 0.87 2.28 -17.39
CA SER A 42 -0.02 3.13 -16.60
C SER A 42 0.67 3.98 -15.54
N PHE A 43 1.98 3.82 -15.37
CA PHE A 43 2.72 4.30 -14.19
C PHE A 43 2.14 3.72 -12.89
N THR A 44 2.49 4.35 -11.76
CA THR A 44 2.08 3.99 -10.40
C THR A 44 1.32 5.13 -9.73
N GLY A 45 0.73 4.85 -8.56
CA GLY A 45 0.12 5.89 -7.69
C GLY A 45 1.11 6.52 -6.71
N ILE A 46 0.59 7.39 -5.83
CA ILE A 46 1.39 8.21 -4.90
C ILE A 46 2.33 7.41 -4.00
N VAL A 47 2.01 6.16 -3.66
CA VAL A 47 2.86 5.32 -2.80
C VAL A 47 4.31 5.28 -3.28
N HIS A 48 4.53 5.18 -4.59
CA HIS A 48 5.88 5.09 -5.16
C HIS A 48 6.60 6.44 -5.28
N SER A 49 5.89 7.56 -5.11
CA SER A 49 6.53 8.88 -4.99
C SER A 49 6.84 9.23 -3.52
N TYR A 50 6.27 8.50 -2.56
CA TYR A 50 6.26 8.85 -1.14
C TYR A 50 7.05 7.84 -0.28
N ASP A 51 7.66 6.82 -0.88
CA ASP A 51 8.36 5.72 -0.21
C ASP A 51 9.71 6.12 0.43
N HIS A 52 9.97 7.41 0.60
CA HIS A 52 11.17 7.97 1.21
C HIS A 52 11.53 7.42 2.60
N PRO A 53 10.57 7.02 3.49
CA PRO A 53 10.92 6.33 4.73
C PRO A 53 11.74 5.05 4.51
N GLY A 54 11.65 4.42 3.34
CA GLY A 54 12.44 3.26 2.95
C GLY A 54 13.94 3.46 3.09
N PRO A 55 14.56 4.25 2.20
CA PRO A 55 15.99 4.53 2.26
C PRO A 55 16.42 5.29 3.53
N GLU A 56 15.55 6.08 4.16
CA GLU A 56 15.91 6.82 5.39
C GLU A 56 16.07 5.90 6.60
N PHE A 57 15.25 4.85 6.70
CA PHE A 57 15.24 3.93 7.85
C PHE A 57 15.63 2.50 7.51
N ASP A 58 16.30 2.29 6.36
CA ASP A 58 16.75 0.98 5.88
C ASP A 58 15.61 -0.07 5.81
N LEU A 59 14.43 0.38 5.38
CA LEU A 59 13.26 -0.49 5.20
C LEU A 59 13.16 -0.97 3.75
N PRO A 60 12.89 -2.27 3.52
CA PRO A 60 12.60 -2.78 2.18
C PRO A 60 11.41 -2.07 1.54
N HIS A 61 11.56 -1.65 0.27
CA HIS A 61 10.54 -0.90 -0.49
C HIS A 61 9.13 -1.51 -0.41
N GLY A 62 9.01 -2.84 -0.57
CA GLY A 62 7.71 -3.52 -0.50
C GLY A 62 7.00 -3.40 0.86
N ILE A 63 7.75 -3.31 1.96
CA ILE A 63 7.19 -3.12 3.32
C ILE A 63 6.66 -1.69 3.45
N VAL A 64 7.45 -0.70 3.02
CA VAL A 64 7.06 0.72 3.01
C VAL A 64 5.80 0.92 2.18
N CYS A 65 5.77 0.36 0.97
CA CYS A 65 4.59 0.43 0.11
C CYS A 65 3.38 -0.28 0.71
N GLY A 66 3.58 -1.42 1.37
CA GLY A 66 2.51 -2.16 2.07
C GLY A 66 1.87 -1.35 3.18
N ILE A 67 2.69 -0.71 4.04
CA ILE A 67 2.22 0.20 5.09
C ILE A 67 1.43 1.37 4.49
N MET A 68 1.96 2.00 3.44
CA MET A 68 1.40 3.23 2.88
C MET A 68 0.15 3.03 1.99
N LEU A 69 -0.04 1.83 1.42
CA LEU A 69 -1.08 1.56 0.44
C LEU A 69 -2.51 1.85 0.97
N PRO A 70 -2.94 1.34 2.14
CA PRO A 70 -4.24 1.66 2.75
C PRO A 70 -4.51 3.17 2.85
N TYR A 71 -3.51 3.94 3.29
CA TYR A 71 -3.60 5.39 3.40
C TYR A 71 -3.75 6.05 2.03
N SER A 72 -3.01 5.58 1.02
CA SER A 72 -3.06 6.19 -0.31
C SER A 72 -4.44 6.01 -0.96
N MET A 73 -5.08 4.87 -0.72
CA MET A 73 -6.40 4.55 -1.25
C MET A 73 -7.47 5.53 -0.72
N LYS A 74 -7.39 5.92 0.56
CA LYS A 74 -8.28 6.92 1.14
C LYS A 74 -8.10 8.31 0.53
N PHE A 75 -6.85 8.70 0.25
CA PHE A 75 -6.56 9.99 -0.39
C PHE A 75 -7.04 10.05 -1.84
N VAL A 76 -7.06 8.91 -2.54
CA VAL A 76 -7.70 8.78 -3.86
C VAL A 76 -9.22 8.81 -3.73
N GLY A 77 -9.77 8.17 -2.70
CA GLY A 77 -11.20 8.08 -2.48
C GLY A 77 -11.90 7.01 -3.36
N PRO A 78 -13.23 6.90 -3.24
CA PRO A 78 -14.00 5.88 -3.94
C PRO A 78 -13.86 6.03 -5.45
N ASN A 79 -13.62 4.92 -6.14
CA ASN A 79 -13.62 4.89 -7.60
C ASN A 79 -13.92 3.47 -8.10
N GLU A 80 -14.33 3.39 -9.37
CA GLU A 80 -14.78 2.15 -10.00
C GLU A 80 -13.74 1.02 -9.94
N ASN A 81 -12.44 1.33 -10.03
CA ASN A 81 -11.39 0.31 -9.99
C ASN A 81 -11.28 -0.34 -8.61
N TYR A 82 -11.37 0.44 -7.53
CA TYR A 82 -11.40 -0.10 -6.16
C TYR A 82 -12.68 -0.90 -5.92
N SER A 83 -13.84 -0.36 -6.31
CA SER A 83 -15.11 -1.08 -6.19
C SER A 83 -15.12 -2.39 -6.98
N CYS A 84 -14.51 -2.42 -8.16
CA CYS A 84 -14.36 -3.64 -8.97
C CYS A 84 -13.52 -4.70 -8.24
N ILE A 85 -12.38 -4.32 -7.65
CA ILE A 85 -11.54 -5.24 -6.89
C ILE A 85 -12.28 -5.75 -5.64
N ALA A 86 -12.91 -4.85 -4.88
CA ALA A 86 -13.67 -5.21 -3.69
C ALA A 86 -14.80 -6.21 -4.01
N ARG A 87 -15.61 -5.95 -5.04
CA ARG A 87 -16.67 -6.88 -5.50
C ARG A 87 -16.11 -8.24 -5.91
N ARG A 88 -14.94 -8.26 -6.56
CA ARG A 88 -14.26 -9.51 -6.95
C ARG A 88 -13.72 -10.31 -5.76
N LEU A 89 -13.44 -9.66 -4.63
CA LEU A 89 -13.12 -10.30 -3.35
C LEU A 89 -14.36 -10.76 -2.58
N GLY A 90 -15.57 -10.53 -3.12
CA GLY A 90 -16.84 -10.94 -2.52
C GLY A 90 -17.49 -9.88 -1.63
N TYR A 91 -16.97 -8.66 -1.61
CA TYR A 91 -17.55 -7.54 -0.87
C TYR A 91 -18.72 -6.89 -1.64
N SER A 92 -19.60 -6.21 -0.90
CA SER A 92 -20.79 -5.54 -1.46
C SER A 92 -21.12 -4.27 -0.68
N GLY A 93 -21.65 -3.27 -1.37
CA GLY A 93 -22.03 -1.98 -0.78
C GLY A 93 -22.01 -0.86 -1.80
N THR A 94 -22.14 0.37 -1.32
CA THR A 94 -21.83 1.60 -2.05
C THR A 94 -20.33 1.68 -2.36
N ASP A 95 -19.93 2.60 -3.24
CA ASP A 95 -18.49 2.76 -3.56
C ASP A 95 -17.67 3.21 -2.35
N ASP A 96 -18.26 4.00 -1.44
CA ASP A 96 -17.64 4.36 -0.15
C ASP A 96 -17.44 3.12 0.73
N GLU A 97 -18.49 2.30 0.92
CA GLU A 97 -18.42 1.08 1.73
C GLU A 97 -17.40 0.08 1.15
N LEU A 98 -17.36 -0.06 -0.17
CA LEU A 98 -16.41 -0.95 -0.86
C LEU A 98 -14.97 -0.47 -0.71
N LEU A 99 -14.73 0.85 -0.72
CA LEU A 99 -13.41 1.40 -0.41
C LEU A 99 -13.01 1.09 1.03
N GLU A 100 -13.90 1.31 2.00
CA GLU A 100 -13.65 1.00 3.42
C GLU A 100 -13.29 -0.48 3.60
N GLN A 101 -14.10 -1.38 3.04
CA GLN A 101 -13.89 -2.82 3.09
C GLN A 101 -12.56 -3.23 2.43
N LEU A 102 -12.22 -2.64 1.28
CA LEU A 102 -10.95 -2.95 0.60
C LEU A 102 -9.75 -2.44 1.40
N VAL A 103 -9.83 -1.25 1.99
CA VAL A 103 -8.76 -0.73 2.87
C VAL A 103 -8.54 -1.65 4.06
N HIS A 104 -9.61 -2.08 4.73
CA HIS A 104 -9.53 -3.01 5.85
C HIS A 104 -8.95 -4.36 5.42
N HIS A 105 -9.39 -4.89 4.28
CA HIS A 105 -8.84 -6.13 3.72
C HIS A 105 -7.33 -6.06 3.51
N ILE A 106 -6.81 -4.94 2.98
CA ILE A 106 -5.35 -4.76 2.80
C ILE A 106 -4.62 -4.66 4.15
N GLN A 107 -5.20 -4.02 5.17
CA GLN A 107 -4.59 -3.97 6.52
C GLN A 107 -4.57 -5.35 7.20
N GLU A 108 -5.63 -6.14 7.04
CA GLU A 108 -5.66 -7.53 7.50
C GLU A 108 -4.65 -8.38 6.74
N PHE A 109 -4.56 -8.21 5.43
CA PHE A 109 -3.60 -8.90 4.56
C PHE A 109 -2.15 -8.58 4.96
N ASN A 110 -1.83 -7.32 5.23
CA ASN A 110 -0.53 -6.93 5.78
C ASN A 110 -0.23 -7.67 7.09
N SER A 111 -1.19 -7.68 8.03
CA SER A 111 -1.05 -8.37 9.31
C SER A 111 -0.82 -9.89 9.14
N GLN A 112 -1.54 -10.53 8.20
CA GLN A 112 -1.36 -11.95 7.89
C GLN A 112 0.04 -12.27 7.34
N LEU A 113 0.66 -11.33 6.64
CA LEU A 113 2.03 -11.44 6.15
C LEU A 113 3.09 -11.06 7.20
N GLY A 114 2.67 -10.70 8.41
CA GLY A 114 3.56 -10.24 9.48
C GLY A 114 4.10 -8.82 9.25
N LEU A 115 3.42 -8.01 8.43
CA LEU A 115 3.74 -6.60 8.23
C LEU A 115 2.97 -5.74 9.24
N TYR A 116 3.57 -4.60 9.58
CA TYR A 116 2.93 -3.55 10.38
C TYR A 116 1.99 -2.71 9.51
N ASN A 117 1.04 -2.00 10.14
CA ASN A 117 0.12 -1.09 9.45
C ASN A 117 0.46 0.38 9.61
N THR A 118 1.48 0.69 10.43
CA THR A 118 2.02 2.04 10.62
C THR A 118 3.55 2.00 10.76
N PHE A 119 4.22 3.13 10.52
CA PHE A 119 5.64 3.25 10.80
C PHE A 119 5.95 3.27 12.31
N LYS A 120 5.02 3.73 13.15
CA LYS A 120 5.16 3.64 14.62
C LYS A 120 5.19 2.19 15.10
N GLU A 121 4.28 1.35 14.60
CA GLU A 121 4.28 -0.09 14.89
C GLU A 121 5.53 -0.79 14.36
N ALA A 122 6.09 -0.31 13.23
CA ALA A 122 7.36 -0.79 12.69
C ALA A 122 8.60 -0.36 13.51
N GLY A 123 8.41 0.37 14.62
CA GLY A 123 9.48 0.76 15.53
C GLY A 123 10.33 1.93 15.03
N ILE A 124 9.83 2.72 14.08
CA ILE A 124 10.53 3.90 13.58
C ILE A 124 10.47 5.02 14.62
N ASP A 125 11.59 5.71 14.83
CA ASP A 125 11.67 6.83 15.77
C ASP A 125 10.79 8.02 15.31
N GLU A 126 9.95 8.49 16.23
CA GLU A 126 8.97 9.54 15.95
C GLU A 126 9.62 10.85 15.55
N VAL A 127 10.65 11.26 16.30
CA VAL A 127 11.29 12.55 16.11
C VAL A 127 12.02 12.56 14.76
N ALA A 128 12.76 11.50 14.45
CA ALA A 128 13.47 11.35 13.19
C ALA A 128 12.51 11.28 11.97
N TYR A 129 11.37 10.60 12.11
CA TYR A 129 10.36 10.52 11.06
C TYR A 129 9.72 11.89 10.80
N LEU A 130 9.19 12.52 11.85
CA LEU A 130 8.49 13.81 11.73
C LEU A 130 9.41 14.93 11.23
N ALA A 131 10.70 14.93 11.62
CA ALA A 131 11.67 15.92 11.17
C ALA A 131 11.89 15.90 9.64
N ASN A 132 11.69 14.74 9.01
CA ASN A 132 11.87 14.56 7.58
C ASN A 132 10.62 14.90 6.73
N ILE A 133 9.42 14.87 7.33
CA ILE A 133 8.14 15.10 6.63
C ILE A 133 8.16 16.35 5.74
N PRO A 134 8.61 17.54 6.19
CA PRO A 134 8.60 18.73 5.34
C PRO A 134 9.37 18.55 4.03
N ARG A 135 10.57 17.97 4.10
CA ARG A 135 11.42 17.70 2.94
C ARG A 135 10.79 16.66 2.03
N TRP A 136 10.33 15.54 2.59
CA TRP A 136 9.71 14.47 1.82
C TRP A 136 8.46 14.96 1.09
N SER A 137 7.64 15.78 1.74
CA SER A 137 6.44 16.31 1.13
C SER A 137 6.73 17.18 -0.10
N GLU A 138 7.77 18.01 -0.04
CA GLU A 138 8.16 18.86 -1.18
C GLU A 138 8.66 18.04 -2.37
N ILE A 139 9.55 17.08 -2.14
CA ILE A 139 10.12 16.27 -3.22
C ILE A 139 9.09 15.29 -3.81
N SER A 140 8.20 14.73 -2.99
CA SER A 140 7.18 13.77 -3.43
C SER A 140 6.21 14.39 -4.44
N LEU A 141 5.85 15.67 -4.27
CA LEU A 141 4.96 16.40 -5.17
C LEU A 141 5.51 16.56 -6.59
N GLN A 142 6.84 16.50 -6.76
CA GLN A 142 7.47 16.59 -8.07
C GLN A 142 7.45 15.27 -8.84
N GLY A 143 7.21 14.15 -8.15
CA GLY A 143 7.19 12.80 -8.71
C GLY A 143 6.12 12.63 -9.78
N MET A 144 6.47 11.94 -10.87
CA MET A 144 5.55 11.65 -11.97
C MET A 144 4.33 10.86 -11.51
N ALA A 145 4.51 9.89 -10.62
CA ALA A 145 3.41 9.11 -10.06
C ALA A 145 2.44 9.96 -9.22
N THR A 146 2.91 11.07 -8.64
CA THR A 146 2.03 12.02 -7.93
C THR A 146 1.26 12.89 -8.91
N LYS A 147 1.92 13.37 -9.96
CA LYS A 147 1.29 14.21 -11.01
C LYS A 147 0.20 13.47 -11.80
N LEU A 148 0.35 12.16 -11.97
CA LEU A 148 -0.62 11.31 -12.67
C LEU A 148 -1.67 10.68 -11.74
N SER A 149 -1.52 10.82 -10.42
CA SER A 149 -2.43 10.21 -9.47
C SER A 149 -3.73 11.01 -9.33
N PRO A 150 -4.89 10.33 -9.22
CA PRO A 150 -6.17 10.98 -8.93
C PRO A 150 -6.27 11.59 -7.51
N ALA A 151 -5.30 11.37 -6.62
CA ALA A 151 -5.34 11.86 -5.25
C ALA A 151 -5.29 13.41 -5.11
N ASN A 152 -4.91 14.13 -6.17
CA ASN A 152 -4.81 15.60 -6.20
C ASN A 152 -4.04 16.14 -4.98
N MET A 153 -2.79 15.71 -4.85
CA MET A 153 -1.95 16.03 -3.69
C MET A 153 -1.45 17.48 -3.74
N ASP A 154 -1.46 18.13 -2.59
CA ASP A 154 -0.78 19.39 -2.32
C ASP A 154 0.16 19.23 -1.11
N LEU A 155 0.86 20.29 -0.71
CA LEU A 155 1.80 20.23 0.40
C LEU A 155 1.12 19.88 1.74
N ALA A 156 -0.11 20.34 1.97
CA ALA A 156 -0.83 20.07 3.21
C ALA A 156 -1.25 18.59 3.28
N LYS A 157 -1.87 18.08 2.21
CA LYS A 157 -2.23 16.66 2.07
C LYS A 157 -1.00 15.76 2.15
N SER A 158 0.12 16.18 1.57
CA SER A 158 1.36 15.43 1.59
C SER A 158 1.90 15.24 3.02
N LYS A 159 1.90 16.30 3.83
CA LYS A 159 2.31 16.22 5.24
C LYS A 159 1.35 15.34 6.04
N GLN A 160 0.05 15.57 5.86
CA GLN A 160 -1.00 14.77 6.49
C GLN A 160 -0.88 13.29 6.16
N PHE A 161 -0.56 12.95 4.91
CA PHE A 161 -0.37 11.56 4.48
C PHE A 161 0.78 10.88 5.24
N PHE A 162 1.93 11.54 5.38
CA PHE A 162 3.04 10.99 6.16
C PHE A 162 2.71 10.82 7.65
N GLU A 163 2.01 11.79 8.25
CA GLU A 163 1.56 11.71 9.64
C GLU A 163 0.59 10.54 9.85
N LEU A 164 -0.38 10.36 8.95
CA LEU A 164 -1.32 9.25 9.00
C LEU A 164 -0.63 7.89 8.81
N CYS A 165 0.34 7.78 7.91
CA CYS A 165 1.12 6.55 7.76
C CYS A 165 1.95 6.23 9.02
N TYR A 166 2.31 7.26 9.81
CA TYR A 166 3.06 7.08 11.05
C TYR A 166 2.17 6.67 12.22
N TYR A 167 1.06 7.37 12.45
CA TYR A 167 0.21 7.16 13.63
C TYR A 167 -1.00 6.24 13.40
N GLY A 168 -1.45 6.06 12.15
CA GLY A 168 -2.73 5.44 11.83
C GLY A 168 -3.91 6.43 11.89
N TRP A 169 -5.11 5.94 11.56
CA TRP A 169 -6.33 6.75 11.50
C TRP A 169 -6.88 7.18 12.86
N ASP A 170 -6.70 6.32 13.87
CA ASP A 170 -7.21 6.52 15.23
C ASP A 170 -6.19 7.22 16.14
N GLY A 171 -5.03 7.62 15.58
CA GLY A 171 -3.88 8.12 16.32
C GLY A 171 -3.90 9.64 16.58
N LYS A 172 -4.82 10.08 17.44
CA LYS A 172 -4.61 11.21 18.37
C LYS A 172 -5.00 10.80 19.78
#